data_AF-A0A392VJG3-F1
#
_entry.id   AF-A0A392VJG3-F1
#
_cell.length_a   1.000
_cell.length_b   1.000
_cell.length_c   1.000
_cell.angle_alpha   90.00
_cell.angle_beta   90.00
_cell.angle_gamma   90.00
#
_symmetry.space_group_name_H-M   'P 1'
#
loop_
_entity.id
_entity.type
_entity.pdbx_description
1 polymer ?
#
loop_
_entity_poly.entity_id
_entity_poly.type
_entity_poly.pdbx_seq_one_letter_code
_entity_poly.pdbx_strand_id
1 'polypeptide(L)' 'MSGLKVNFNKILLVGVNIDDSWLHAAATALHCKVGMVPFLYLGLPIGGDPRRLVFWEPMLT' A
#
# COMPACT_ATOMS: atom_id res chain seq x y z
N MET A 1 -14.41 -15.09 -17.61
CA MET A 1 -14.19 -13.80 -16.91
C MET A 1 -15.09 -13.74 -15.68
N SER A 2 -14.61 -13.27 -14.53
CA SER A 2 -15.32 -13.35 -13.24
C SER A 2 -16.41 -12.28 -13.03
N GLY A 3 -16.52 -11.27 -13.89
CA GLY A 3 -17.52 -10.20 -13.76
C GLY A 3 -17.29 -9.21 -12.60
N LEU A 4 -16.16 -9.32 -11.89
CA LEU A 4 -15.83 -8.46 -10.76
C LEU A 4 -15.31 -7.09 -11.23
N LYS A 5 -15.77 -6.02 -10.57
CA LYS A 5 -15.32 -4.64 -10.80
C LYS A 5 -14.38 -4.20 -9.68
N VAL A 6 -13.20 -3.73 -10.08
CA VAL A 6 -12.20 -3.16 -9.17
C VAL A 6 -12.70 -1.82 -8.60
N ASN A 7 -12.49 -1.59 -7.30
CA ASN A 7 -12.82 -0.33 -6.63
C ASN A 7 -11.55 0.46 -6.32
N PHE A 8 -11.19 1.39 -7.21
CA PHE A 8 -9.98 2.20 -7.09
C PHE A 8 -9.99 3.17 -5.90
N ASN A 9 -11.16 3.51 -5.33
CA ASN A 9 -11.25 4.33 -4.12
C ASN A 9 -10.74 3.61 -2.86
N LYS A 10 -10.72 2.27 -2.88
CA LYS A 10 -10.21 1.43 -1.79
C LYS A 10 -8.76 1.00 -2.00
N ILE A 11 -8.21 1.23 -3.19
CA ILE A 11 -6.88 0.75 -3.57
C ILE A 11 -5.86 1.84 -3.34
N LEU A 12 -4.71 1.41 -2.87
CA LEU A 12 -3.52 2.22 -2.65
C LEU A 12 -2.41 1.66 -3.54
N LEU A 13 -1.79 2.48 -4.37
CA LEU A 13 -0.63 2.11 -5.18
C LEU A 13 0.64 2.50 -4.42
N VAL A 14 1.47 1.52 -4.11
CA VAL A 14 2.70 1.70 -3.33
C VAL A 14 3.89 1.33 -4.20
N GLY A 15 4.84 2.25 -4.35
CA GLY A 15 6.07 2.01 -5.09
C GLY A 15 7.13 1.35 -4.23
N VAL A 16 7.85 0.38 -4.80
CA VAL A 16 9.04 -0.22 -4.19
C VAL A 16 10.18 -0.07 -5.19
N ASN A 17 11.18 0.73 -4.83
CA ASN A 17 12.36 0.98 -5.67
C ASN A 17 12.03 1.51 -7.08
N ILE A 18 11.06 2.44 -7.16
CA ILE A 18 10.66 3.11 -8.40
C ILE A 18 10.63 4.62 -8.18
N ASP A 19 10.80 5.39 -9.25
CA ASP A 19 10.71 6.85 -9.19
C ASP A 19 9.30 7.31 -8.83
N ASP A 20 9.22 8.31 -7.95
CA ASP A 20 7.95 8.91 -7.52
C ASP A 20 7.17 9.48 -8.70
N SER A 21 7.86 10.04 -9.70
CA SER A 21 7.24 10.59 -10.91
C SER A 21 6.44 9.52 -11.68
N TRP A 22 7.00 8.32 -11.82
CA TRP A 22 6.33 7.20 -12.46
C TRP A 22 5.19 6.67 -11.60
N LEU A 23 5.39 6.55 -10.28
CA LEU A 23 4.36 6.11 -9.34
C LEU A 23 3.12 7.02 -9.38
N HIS A 24 3.34 8.34 -9.40
CA HIS A 24 2.26 9.32 -9.52
C HIS A 24 1.55 9.25 -10.87
N ALA A 25 2.29 9.06 -11.97
CA ALA A 25 1.71 8.87 -13.30
C ALA A 25 0.81 7.62 -13.35
N ALA A 26 1.30 6.50 -12.80
CA ALA A 26 0.55 5.25 -12.72
C ALA A 26 -0.71 5.36 -11.85
N ALA A 27 -0.61 6.00 -10.67
CA ALA A 27 -1.76 6.21 -9.79
C ALA A 27 -2.83 7.10 -10.44
N THR A 28 -2.40 8.13 -11.19
CA THR A 28 -3.30 9.01 -11.94
C THR A 28 -4.03 8.23 -13.03
N ALA A 29 -3.31 7.41 -13.82
CA ALA A 29 -3.90 6.59 -14.87
C ALA A 29 -4.91 5.55 -14.34
N LEU A 30 -4.68 5.06 -13.12
CA LEU A 30 -5.56 4.09 -12.45
C LEU A 30 -6.65 4.74 -11.59
N HIS A 31 -6.68 6.07 -11.47
CA HIS A 31 -7.55 6.81 -10.56
C HIS A 31 -7.53 6.28 -9.11
N CYS A 32 -6.34 5.92 -8.61
CA CYS A 32 -6.14 5.43 -7.26
C CYS A 32 -5.20 6.34 -6.46
N LYS A 33 -5.13 6.13 -5.15
CA LYS A 33 -4.27 6.93 -4.26
C LYS A 33 -2.86 6.35 -4.24
N VAL A 34 -1.85 7.22 -4.19
CA VAL A 34 -0.47 6.78 -3.88
C VAL A 34 -0.36 6.53 -2.39
N GLY A 35 0.29 5.42 -2.04
CA GLY A 35 0.61 5.05 -0.67
C GLY A 35 2.10 5.02 -0.40
N MET A 36 2.43 4.99 0.88
CA MET A 36 3.81 4.97 1.36
C MET A 36 3.98 3.87 2.40
N VAL A 37 5.15 3.24 2.40
CA VAL A 37 5.57 2.33 3.47
C VAL A 37 6.18 3.10 4.65
N PRO A 38 6.01 2.63 5.90
CA PRO A 38 5.19 1.48 6.28
C PRO A 38 3.68 1.82 6.40
N PHE A 39 2.81 0.84 6.16
CA PHE A 39 1.34 1.00 6.31
C PHE A 39 0.69 -0.26 6.89
N LEU A 40 -0.56 -0.16 7.37
CA LEU A 40 -1.34 -1.30 7.85
C LEU A 40 -2.25 -1.86 6.75
N TYR A 41 -2.22 -3.16 6.55
CA TYR A 41 -3.13 -3.89 5.69
C TYR A 41 -3.79 -5.02 6.48
N LEU A 42 -5.11 -4.92 6.68
CA LEU A 42 -5.88 -5.89 7.47
C LEU A 42 -5.28 -6.14 8.88
N GLY A 43 -4.75 -5.09 9.51
CA GLY A 43 -4.09 -5.18 10.82
C GLY A 43 -2.63 -5.61 10.78
N LEU A 44 -2.08 -5.98 9.62
CA LEU A 44 -0.67 -6.32 9.47
C LEU A 44 0.16 -5.13 8.98
N PRO A 45 1.28 -4.80 9.64
CA PRO A 45 2.21 -3.78 9.18
C PRO A 45 2.99 -4.29 7.95
N ILE A 46 3.09 -3.46 6.91
CA ILE A 46 3.80 -3.76 5.66
C ILE A 46 4.91 -2.73 5.45
N GLY A 47 6.10 -3.20 5.07
CA GLY A 47 7.20 -2.35 4.58
C GLY A 47 8.08 -1.68 5.65
N GLY A 48 7.99 -2.11 6.92
CA GLY A 48 8.91 -1.70 7.99
C GLY A 48 9.93 -2.80 8.33
N ASP A 49 10.76 -2.58 9.35
CA ASP A 49 11.77 -3.56 9.79
C ASP A 49 11.14 -4.62 10.72
N PRO A 50 10.98 -5.88 10.27
CA PRO A 50 10.34 -6.93 11.07
C PRO A 50 11.17 -7.35 12.30
N ARG A 51 12.44 -6.91 12.42
CA ARG A 51 13.31 -7.22 13.56
C ARG A 51 13.03 -6.33 14.77
N ARG A 52 12.29 -5.22 14.60
CA ARG A 52 11.99 -4.28 15.68
C ARG A 52 10.65 -4.63 16.32
N LEU A 53 10.59 -4.76 17.65
CA LEU A 53 9.33 -5.03 18.37
C LEU A 53 8.24 -3.98 18.08
N VAL A 54 8.61 -2.70 17.99
CA VAL A 54 7.69 -1.58 17.64
C VAL A 54 6.98 -1.79 16.29
N PHE A 55 7.57 -2.57 15.37
CA PHE A 55 6.90 -2.90 14.11
C PHE A 55 5.65 -3.75 14.34
N TRP A 56 5.68 -4.65 15.34
CA TRP A 56 4.61 -5.59 15.66
C TRP A 56 3.59 -5.07 16.68
N GLU A 57 3.81 -3.90 17.28
CA GLU A 57 2.88 -3.29 18.25
C GLU A 57 1.42 -3.24 17.77
N PRO A 58 1.12 -2.88 16.50
CA PRO A 58 -0.27 -2.87 16.01
C PRO A 58 -0.97 -4.23 16.04
N MET A 59 -0.23 -5.35 16.11
CA MET A 59 -0.78 -6.70 16.13
C MET A 59 -1.03 -7.25 17.54
N LEU A 60 -0.52 -6.59 18.58
CA LEU A 60 -0.60 -7.06 19.97
C LEU A 60 -1.81 -6.48 20.74
N THR A 61 -2.76 -5.85 20.04
CA THR A 61 -4.00 -5.30 20.60
C THR A 61 -5.11 -6.33 20.53
#